data_AF-A0A0T6AT62-F1
#
_entry.id   AF-A0A0T6AT62-F1
#
_cell.length_a   1.000
_cell.length_b   1.000
_cell.length_c   1.000
_cell.angle_alpha   90.00
_cell.angle_beta   90.00
_cell.angle_gamma   90.00
#
_symmetry.space_group_name_H-M   'P 1'
#
loop_
_entity.id
_entity.type
_entity.pdbx_description
1 polymer ?
#
loop_
_entity_poly.entity_id
_entity_poly.type
_entity_poly.pdbx_seq_one_letter_code
_entity_poly.pdbx_strand_id
1 'polypeptide(L)'
;MEEVLSEGKNFKLVKEAELPEILEILGQYLPDSIKFHQTLQTYLKDRVWEFHFYVTKNWPDQPVILHFPGMTQTPNGKLYESFSVFCPCDHLNDLNLLFTEDVLIDWTQPIYLNFTHGKIMARIEEFYADKGTAETLLGDIYVLTDTPKNSDSLDGLEYADLIILGPEADLWLNIVGVTLPMV
;
A
#
# COMPACT_ATOMS: atom_id res chain seq x y z
N MET A 1 -7.94 18.48 11.97
CA MET A 1 -6.91 17.68 11.29
C MET A 1 -6.27 16.85 12.37
N GLU A 2 -6.23 15.54 12.18
CA GLU A 2 -5.64 14.59 13.12
C GLU A 2 -4.11 14.77 13.13
N GLU A 3 -3.45 14.54 14.27
CA GLU A 3 -2.00 14.74 14.39
C GLU A 3 -1.27 13.50 13.84
N VAL A 4 -0.23 13.72 13.01
CA VAL A 4 0.58 12.65 12.46
C VAL A 4 1.47 12.06 13.55
N LEU A 5 1.15 10.85 14.00
CA LEU A 5 1.91 10.11 15.01
C LEU A 5 3.30 9.74 14.47
N SER A 6 4.34 9.94 15.27
CA SER A 6 5.74 9.60 14.90
C SER A 6 6.02 8.10 14.89
N GLU A 7 5.23 7.31 15.62
CA GLU A 7 5.32 5.85 15.64
C GLU A 7 3.96 5.21 15.95
N GLY A 8 3.79 3.99 15.48
CA GLY A 8 2.80 3.04 16.00
C GLY A 8 3.42 2.13 17.05
N LYS A 9 2.72 1.04 17.37
CA LYS A 9 3.25 -0.04 18.19
C LYS A 9 4.38 -0.79 17.51
N ASN A 10 4.16 -1.20 16.25
CA ASN A 10 5.06 -2.04 15.45
C ASN A 10 5.78 -1.25 14.34
N PHE A 11 5.28 -0.07 13.99
CA PHE A 11 5.79 0.75 12.88
C PHE A 11 6.38 2.09 13.36
N LYS A 12 7.26 2.71 12.55
CA LYS A 12 7.82 4.06 12.74
C LYS A 12 7.55 4.92 11.51
N LEU A 13 7.29 6.22 11.71
CA LEU A 13 7.17 7.17 10.60
C LEU A 13 8.52 7.31 9.89
N VAL A 14 8.51 7.20 8.56
CA VAL A 14 9.67 7.36 7.69
C VAL A 14 10.00 8.85 7.54
N LYS A 15 11.28 9.22 7.69
CA LYS A 15 11.74 10.58 7.38
C LYS A 15 11.94 10.73 5.89
N GLU A 16 11.72 11.94 5.36
CA GLU A 16 11.87 12.23 3.93
C GLU A 16 13.23 11.79 3.35
N ALA A 17 14.31 11.89 4.14
CA ALA A 17 15.65 11.47 3.73
C ALA A 17 15.86 9.95 3.64
N GLU A 18 15.00 9.13 4.26
CA GLU A 18 15.04 7.65 4.20
C GLU A 18 14.27 7.11 2.96
N LEU A 19 13.42 7.94 2.33
CA LEU A 19 12.55 7.53 1.22
C LEU A 19 13.29 7.02 -0.03
N PRO A 20 14.44 7.59 -0.47
CA PRO A 20 15.16 7.05 -1.63
C PRO A 20 15.71 5.63 -1.40
N GLU A 21 16.22 5.35 -0.19
CA GLU A 21 16.70 4.02 0.19
C GLU A 21 15.54 3.00 0.23
N ILE A 22 14.38 3.40 0.76
CA ILE A 22 13.17 2.57 0.75
C ILE A 22 12.71 2.29 -0.69
N LEU A 23 12.82 3.25 -1.61
CA LEU A 23 12.50 3.02 -3.02
C LEU A 23 13.43 1.97 -3.65
N GLU A 24 14.74 2.05 -3.40
CA GLU A 24 15.73 1.05 -3.86
C GLU A 24 15.44 -0.35 -3.27
N ILE A 25 15.08 -0.44 -1.99
CA ILE A 25 14.69 -1.70 -1.34
C ILE A 25 13.40 -2.27 -1.96
N LEU A 26 12.37 -1.44 -2.15
CA LEU A 26 11.13 -1.86 -2.83
C LEU A 26 11.41 -2.37 -4.24
N GLY A 27 12.38 -1.78 -4.96
CA GLY A 27 12.81 -2.24 -6.28
C GLY A 27 13.33 -3.69 -6.30
N GLN A 28 13.88 -4.20 -5.19
CA GLN A 28 14.35 -5.58 -5.05
C GLN A 28 13.20 -6.59 -4.94
N TYR A 29 12.02 -6.14 -4.50
CA TYR A 29 10.81 -6.93 -4.40
C TYR A 29 9.86 -6.73 -5.57
N LEU A 30 10.33 -6.20 -6.71
CA LEU A 30 9.53 -6.24 -7.92
C LEU A 30 9.38 -7.69 -8.39
N PRO A 31 8.15 -8.15 -8.69
CA PRO A 31 6.97 -7.33 -8.99
C PRO A 31 6.01 -7.08 -7.83
N ASP A 32 6.11 -7.82 -6.72
CA ASP A 32 5.23 -7.77 -5.55
C ASP A 32 5.10 -6.36 -4.93
N SER A 33 6.09 -5.49 -5.15
CA SER A 33 6.12 -4.11 -4.66
C SER A 33 5.60 -3.05 -5.64
N ILE A 34 5.21 -3.42 -6.87
CA ILE A 34 5.05 -2.48 -8.01
C ILE A 34 4.21 -1.24 -7.68
N LYS A 35 3.07 -1.40 -6.99
CA LYS A 35 2.22 -0.26 -6.61
C LYS A 35 2.87 0.65 -5.58
N PHE A 36 3.52 0.08 -4.57
CA PHE A 36 4.23 0.85 -3.55
C PHE A 36 5.43 1.59 -4.12
N HIS A 37 6.21 0.92 -4.98
CA HIS A 37 7.33 1.52 -5.68
C HIS A 37 6.86 2.69 -6.56
N GLN A 38 5.82 2.51 -7.38
CA GLN A 38 5.23 3.57 -8.20
C GLN A 38 4.74 4.76 -7.34
N THR A 39 3.96 4.51 -6.28
CA THR A 39 3.46 5.57 -5.37
C THR A 39 4.60 6.38 -4.75
N LEU A 40 5.65 5.71 -4.26
CA LEU A 40 6.80 6.37 -3.66
C LEU A 40 7.66 7.14 -4.69
N GLN A 41 7.85 6.58 -5.88
CA GLN A 41 8.57 7.21 -6.98
C GLN A 41 7.86 8.49 -7.46
N THR A 42 6.54 8.45 -7.66
CA THR A 42 5.72 9.63 -7.99
C THR A 42 5.77 10.66 -6.87
N TYR A 43 5.68 10.25 -5.60
CA TYR A 43 5.78 11.18 -4.47
C TYR A 43 7.12 11.90 -4.42
N LEU A 44 8.24 11.17 -4.57
CA LEU A 44 9.59 11.74 -4.59
C LEU A 44 9.82 12.71 -5.75
N LYS A 45 9.23 12.43 -6.92
CA LYS A 45 9.33 13.25 -8.13
C LYS A 45 8.49 14.53 -8.03
N ASP A 46 7.20 14.39 -7.75
CA ASP A 46 6.21 15.45 -7.99
C ASP A 46 5.76 16.15 -6.69
N ARG A 47 5.91 15.51 -5.51
CA ARG A 47 5.64 16.07 -4.17
C ARG A 47 4.24 16.67 -3.95
N VAL A 48 3.25 16.29 -4.77
CA VAL A 48 1.95 16.98 -4.85
C VAL A 48 0.99 16.67 -3.68
N TRP A 49 1.31 15.72 -2.81
CA TRP A 49 0.40 15.17 -1.79
C TRP A 49 1.11 14.99 -0.44
N GLU A 50 0.39 15.14 0.67
CA GLU A 50 0.91 14.82 2.01
C GLU A 50 0.79 13.31 2.27
N PHE A 51 1.77 12.53 1.81
CA PHE A 51 1.84 11.10 2.08
C PHE A 51 2.65 10.80 3.35
N HIS A 52 2.17 9.86 4.16
CA HIS A 52 2.88 9.39 5.35
C HIS A 52 3.20 7.90 5.19
N PHE A 53 4.50 7.60 5.10
CA PHE A 53 5.01 6.24 5.00
C PHE A 53 5.46 5.76 6.39
N TYR A 54 5.09 4.53 6.75
CA TYR A 54 5.51 3.91 8.00
C TYR A 54 6.10 2.54 7.71
N VAL A 55 7.36 2.31 8.11
CA VAL A 55 8.02 1.00 8.01
C VAL A 55 8.02 0.30 9.36
N THR A 56 8.20 -1.03 9.39
CA THR A 56 8.40 -1.73 10.66
C THR A 56 9.57 -1.14 11.46
N LYS A 57 9.54 -1.27 12.79
CA LYS A 57 10.67 -0.85 13.64
C LYS A 57 11.96 -1.65 13.37
N ASN A 58 11.85 -2.82 12.74
CA ASN A 58 12.94 -3.70 12.32
C ASN A 58 13.26 -3.62 10.81
N TRP A 59 12.82 -2.57 10.11
CA TRP A 59 13.13 -2.39 8.68
C TRP A 59 14.65 -2.25 8.46
N PRO A 60 15.25 -2.90 7.43
CA PRO A 60 14.59 -3.64 6.34
C PRO A 60 14.34 -5.13 6.61
N ASP A 61 14.85 -5.70 7.71
CA ASP A 61 14.80 -7.15 7.99
C ASP A 61 13.38 -7.72 8.11
N GLN A 62 12.39 -6.87 8.44
CA GLN A 62 10.96 -7.18 8.33
C GLN A 62 10.29 -6.22 7.34
N PRO A 63 10.21 -6.57 6.04
CA PRO A 63 9.87 -5.66 4.93
C PRO A 63 8.37 -5.39 4.81
N VAL A 64 7.73 -4.92 5.88
CA VAL A 64 6.34 -4.41 5.85
C VAL A 64 6.36 -2.88 5.91
N ILE A 65 5.59 -2.25 5.02
CA ILE A 65 5.45 -0.80 4.93
C ILE A 65 3.98 -0.42 4.71
N LEU A 66 3.55 0.63 5.40
CA LEU A 66 2.24 1.24 5.30
C LEU A 66 2.37 2.61 4.61
N HIS A 67 1.33 2.99 3.87
CA HIS A 67 1.22 4.29 3.22
C HIS A 67 -0.17 4.85 3.52
N PHE A 68 -0.21 5.98 4.22
CA PHE A 68 -1.42 6.76 4.46
C PHE A 68 -1.40 7.96 3.49
N PRO A 69 -2.40 8.11 2.61
CA PRO A 69 -2.38 9.10 1.54
C PRO A 69 -2.72 10.53 1.99
N GLY A 70 -3.01 10.74 3.29
CA GLY A 70 -3.22 12.03 3.97
C GLY A 70 -4.49 12.81 3.61
N MET A 71 -4.87 12.80 2.32
CA MET A 71 -5.86 13.71 1.73
C MET A 71 -7.07 12.99 1.11
N THR A 72 -7.16 11.66 1.23
CA THR A 72 -8.39 10.94 0.84
C THR A 72 -9.52 11.30 1.82
N GLN A 73 -10.63 11.82 1.31
CA GLN A 73 -11.85 11.98 2.11
C GLN A 73 -12.43 10.59 2.42
N THR A 74 -12.00 10.01 3.52
CA THR A 74 -12.62 8.82 4.09
C THR A 74 -13.99 9.20 4.69
N PRO A 75 -14.96 8.28 4.80
CA PRO A 75 -16.29 8.64 5.27
C PRO A 75 -16.36 9.20 6.69
N ASN A 76 -15.39 8.88 7.56
CA ASN A 76 -15.28 9.49 8.90
C ASN A 76 -14.21 10.59 8.99
N GLY A 77 -13.48 10.89 7.91
CA GLY A 77 -12.46 11.95 7.86
C GLY A 77 -11.24 11.73 8.76
N LYS A 78 -10.97 10.48 9.15
CA LYS A 78 -9.83 10.08 9.98
C LYS A 78 -8.61 9.78 9.10
N LEU A 79 -7.42 10.19 9.54
CA LEU A 79 -6.18 10.05 8.78
C LEU A 79 -5.82 8.59 8.51
N TYR A 80 -5.99 7.75 9.53
CA TYR A 80 -5.55 6.35 9.51
C TYR A 80 -6.61 5.35 9.04
N GLU A 81 -7.78 5.82 8.62
CA GLU A 81 -8.91 5.00 8.14
C GLU A 81 -8.68 4.46 6.72
N SER A 82 -7.78 5.07 5.95
CA SER A 82 -7.45 4.68 4.58
C SER A 82 -5.95 4.51 4.41
N PHE A 83 -5.51 3.34 3.94
CA PHE A 83 -4.09 3.06 3.74
C PHE A 83 -3.83 2.03 2.63
N SER A 84 -2.55 1.91 2.26
CA SER A 84 -2.00 0.79 1.49
C SER A 84 -0.98 0.05 2.35
N VAL A 85 -0.85 -1.26 2.15
CA VAL A 85 0.21 -2.07 2.78
C VAL A 85 0.97 -2.88 1.72
N PHE A 86 2.30 -2.92 1.83
CA PHE A 86 3.16 -3.85 1.14
C PHE A 86 3.85 -4.81 2.13
N CYS A 87 3.96 -6.06 1.72
CA CYS A 87 4.70 -7.14 2.34
C CYS A 87 5.04 -8.16 1.23
N PRO A 88 6.30 -8.61 1.07
CA PRO A 88 6.67 -9.61 0.06
C PRO A 88 5.89 -10.91 0.23
N CYS A 89 5.59 -11.62 -0.87
CA CYS A 89 4.74 -12.81 -0.81
C CYS A 89 5.38 -14.02 -0.09
N ASP A 90 6.71 -14.05 0.02
CA ASP A 90 7.48 -15.02 0.81
C ASP A 90 7.59 -14.61 2.30
N HIS A 91 7.30 -13.35 2.63
CA HIS A 91 7.32 -12.77 3.98
C HIS A 91 5.95 -12.58 4.63
N LEU A 92 4.85 -13.12 4.07
CA LEU A 92 3.46 -12.87 4.54
C LEU A 92 3.20 -13.14 6.04
N ASN A 93 4.07 -13.89 6.74
CA ASN A 93 4.00 -14.05 8.19
C ASN A 93 4.32 -12.75 8.97
N ASP A 94 5.07 -11.81 8.39
CA ASP A 94 5.36 -10.50 8.97
C ASP A 94 4.11 -9.59 9.03
N LEU A 95 3.04 -9.92 8.28
CA LEU A 95 1.72 -9.25 8.41
C LEU A 95 1.10 -9.41 9.80
N ASN A 96 1.58 -10.33 10.65
CA ASN A 96 1.18 -10.36 12.06
C ASN A 96 1.52 -9.05 12.82
N LEU A 97 2.49 -8.27 12.33
CA LEU A 97 2.75 -6.91 12.82
C LEU A 97 1.62 -5.92 12.49
N LEU A 98 0.97 -6.09 11.33
CA LEU A 98 -0.20 -5.29 10.94
C LEU A 98 -1.40 -5.64 11.84
N PHE A 99 -1.68 -6.93 12.05
CA PHE A 99 -2.81 -7.42 12.86
C PHE A 99 -2.71 -7.15 14.36
N THR A 100 -1.51 -6.81 14.85
CA THR A 100 -1.26 -6.46 16.25
C THR A 100 -0.99 -4.96 16.46
N GLU A 101 -1.01 -4.16 15.39
CA GLU A 101 -0.96 -2.70 15.45
C GLU A 101 -2.32 -2.15 15.86
N ASP A 102 -2.34 -1.38 16.95
CA ASP A 102 -3.53 -0.82 17.61
C ASP A 102 -3.33 0.67 18.00
N VAL A 103 -2.21 1.29 17.60
CA VAL A 103 -1.94 2.73 17.77
C VAL A 103 -2.21 3.48 16.47
N LEU A 104 -1.78 2.93 15.33
CA LEU A 104 -2.08 3.50 14.01
C LEU A 104 -3.43 3.04 13.46
N ILE A 105 -3.84 1.79 13.68
CA ILE A 105 -5.01 1.20 13.01
C ILE A 105 -6.05 0.77 14.05
N ASP A 106 -7.25 1.32 13.93
CA ASP A 106 -8.40 0.91 14.73
C ASP A 106 -9.20 -0.17 13.99
N TRP A 107 -8.86 -1.44 14.24
CA TRP A 107 -9.56 -2.60 13.67
C TRP A 107 -11.02 -2.73 14.11
N THR A 108 -11.49 -1.93 15.07
CA THR A 108 -12.91 -1.85 15.47
C THR A 108 -13.70 -0.88 14.62
N GLN A 109 -13.11 -0.28 13.59
CA GLN A 109 -13.73 0.72 12.72
C GLN A 109 -13.68 0.28 11.26
N PRO A 110 -14.51 0.89 10.39
CA PRO A 110 -14.30 0.84 8.95
C PRO A 110 -12.86 1.17 8.56
N ILE A 111 -12.27 0.35 7.68
CA ILE A 111 -10.97 0.63 7.05
C ILE A 111 -11.10 0.54 5.52
N TYR A 112 -10.24 1.26 4.82
CA TYR A 112 -10.18 1.32 3.36
C TYR A 112 -8.77 0.95 2.88
N LEU A 113 -8.66 -0.17 2.18
CA LEU A 113 -7.39 -0.66 1.64
C LEU A 113 -7.29 -0.35 0.15
N ASN A 114 -6.23 0.37 -0.21
CA ASN A 114 -5.96 0.81 -1.58
C ASN A 114 -4.78 0.03 -2.17
N PHE A 115 -4.86 -0.37 -3.43
CA PHE A 115 -3.76 -0.95 -4.22
C PHE A 115 -2.98 -2.08 -3.53
N THR A 116 -3.69 -2.99 -2.85
CA THR A 116 -3.08 -4.05 -2.02
C THR A 116 -3.01 -5.38 -2.79
N HIS A 117 -1.88 -6.09 -2.67
CA HIS A 117 -1.65 -7.36 -3.34
C HIS A 117 -2.60 -8.47 -2.85
N GLY A 118 -3.10 -9.32 -3.75
CA GLY A 118 -4.15 -10.31 -3.45
C GLY A 118 -3.83 -11.26 -2.30
N LYS A 119 -2.59 -11.76 -2.23
CA LYS A 119 -2.13 -12.61 -1.10
C LYS A 119 -2.11 -11.86 0.24
N ILE A 120 -1.85 -10.55 0.25
CA ILE A 120 -1.93 -9.72 1.46
C ILE A 120 -3.40 -9.53 1.85
N MET A 121 -4.27 -9.21 0.87
CA MET A 121 -5.69 -9.01 1.14
C MET A 121 -6.36 -10.28 1.68
N ALA A 122 -6.05 -11.46 1.13
CA ALA A 122 -6.55 -12.74 1.65
C ALA A 122 -6.16 -12.96 3.13
N ARG A 123 -4.93 -12.61 3.53
CA ARG A 123 -4.49 -12.64 4.94
C ARG A 123 -5.29 -11.67 5.82
N ILE A 124 -5.66 -10.50 5.29
CA ILE A 124 -6.46 -9.49 6.00
C ILE A 124 -7.92 -9.96 6.12
N GLU A 125 -8.51 -10.52 5.06
CA GLU A 125 -9.85 -11.11 5.08
C GLU A 125 -9.94 -12.25 6.11
N GLU A 126 -8.96 -13.16 6.15
CA GLU A 126 -8.85 -14.19 7.20
C GLU A 126 -8.83 -13.59 8.62
N PHE A 127 -8.06 -12.52 8.84
CA PHE A 127 -7.99 -11.84 10.12
C PHE A 127 -9.27 -11.09 10.49
N TYR A 128 -10.02 -10.58 9.50
CA TYR A 128 -11.21 -9.76 9.71
C TYR A 128 -12.52 -10.55 9.77
N ALA A 129 -12.51 -11.84 9.37
CA ALA A 129 -13.71 -12.67 9.23
C ALA A 129 -14.56 -12.83 10.51
N ASP A 130 -14.01 -12.62 11.70
CA ASP A 130 -14.71 -12.63 12.99
C ASP A 130 -15.10 -11.24 13.52
N LYS A 131 -14.70 -10.16 12.83
CA LYS A 131 -14.88 -8.74 13.23
C LYS A 131 -15.96 -8.02 12.41
N GLY A 132 -16.13 -8.39 11.14
CA GLY A 132 -17.15 -7.82 10.26
C GLY A 132 -16.99 -8.30 8.82
N THR A 133 -17.50 -7.52 7.86
CA THR A 133 -17.46 -7.87 6.44
C THR A 133 -16.41 -7.06 5.69
N ALA A 134 -15.53 -7.76 4.98
CA ALA A 134 -14.78 -7.19 3.86
C ALA A 134 -15.58 -7.44 2.57
N GLU A 135 -15.73 -6.41 1.75
CA GLU A 135 -16.02 -6.56 0.33
C GLU A 135 -14.73 -6.18 -0.43
N THR A 136 -14.56 -6.68 -1.66
CA THR A 136 -13.27 -6.55 -2.36
C THR A 136 -13.44 -6.44 -3.87
N LEU A 137 -13.00 -5.32 -4.45
CA LEU A 137 -13.00 -5.09 -5.90
C LEU A 137 -11.63 -5.45 -6.50
N LEU A 138 -11.62 -6.48 -7.35
CA LEU A 138 -10.45 -7.01 -8.05
C LEU A 138 -10.09 -6.14 -9.25
N GLY A 139 -8.79 -5.88 -9.44
CA GLY A 139 -8.23 -5.29 -10.65
C GLY A 139 -6.94 -5.98 -11.07
N ASP A 140 -6.63 -5.93 -12.35
CA ASP A 140 -5.38 -6.43 -12.90
C ASP A 140 -4.40 -5.26 -13.13
N ILE A 141 -3.09 -5.53 -13.04
CA ILE A 141 -2.05 -4.57 -13.44
C ILE A 141 -1.56 -4.93 -14.85
N TYR A 142 -2.02 -4.18 -15.85
CA TYR A 142 -1.64 -4.28 -17.27
C TYR A 142 -0.52 -3.36 -17.68
N VAL A 143 0.10 -3.63 -18.85
CA VAL A 143 1.45 -3.15 -19.20
C VAL A 143 1.93 -3.31 -20.68
N LEU A 144 3.05 -2.64 -21.00
CA LEU A 144 4.07 -2.97 -22.02
C LEU A 144 5.38 -3.64 -21.51
N THR A 145 5.79 -4.76 -22.12
CA THR A 145 7.13 -5.39 -21.96
C THR A 145 8.24 -4.73 -22.77
N ASP A 146 7.86 -4.04 -23.84
CA ASP A 146 8.77 -3.51 -24.84
C ASP A 146 8.64 -1.98 -24.88
N THR A 147 9.77 -1.28 -24.79
CA THR A 147 9.81 0.15 -25.09
C THR A 147 9.52 0.35 -26.58
N PRO A 148 8.58 1.23 -26.98
CA PRO A 148 8.31 1.50 -28.39
C PRO A 148 9.58 1.97 -29.12
N LYS A 149 9.99 1.26 -30.17
CA LYS A 149 11.27 1.49 -30.87
C LYS A 149 11.37 2.81 -31.66
N ASN A 150 10.35 3.66 -31.61
CA ASN A 150 10.33 4.99 -32.19
C ASN A 150 10.02 6.01 -31.08
N SER A 151 11.02 6.77 -30.66
CA SER A 151 10.94 7.80 -29.60
C SER A 151 10.38 9.14 -30.07
N ASP A 152 10.12 9.32 -31.36
CA ASP A 152 9.84 10.63 -31.98
C ASP A 152 8.36 11.07 -31.87
N SER A 153 7.55 10.39 -31.03
CA SER A 153 6.18 10.79 -30.69
C SER A 153 5.80 10.42 -29.25
N LEU A 154 6.71 10.67 -28.30
CA LEU A 154 6.49 10.44 -26.87
C LEU A 154 6.11 11.73 -26.09
N ASP A 155 5.89 12.85 -26.78
CA ASP A 155 5.23 14.05 -26.25
C ASP A 155 3.74 13.71 -25.93
N GLY A 156 3.50 13.07 -24.79
CA GLY A 156 2.17 12.69 -24.34
C GLY A 156 2.07 11.47 -23.42
N LEU A 157 3.15 10.71 -23.20
CA LEU A 157 3.17 9.62 -22.20
C LEU A 157 3.73 10.08 -20.84
N GLU A 158 3.08 11.09 -20.26
CA GLU A 158 3.06 11.20 -18.79
C GLU A 158 2.00 10.24 -18.24
N TYR A 159 2.22 9.70 -17.04
CA TYR A 159 1.31 8.77 -16.33
C TYR A 159 1.08 7.40 -16.99
N ALA A 160 2.11 6.55 -17.04
CA ALA A 160 2.10 5.22 -16.41
C ALA A 160 3.29 4.35 -16.88
N ASP A 161 4.29 4.16 -16.02
CA ASP A 161 5.32 3.11 -16.19
C ASP A 161 4.74 1.75 -15.79
N LEU A 162 4.03 1.13 -16.72
CA LEU A 162 3.45 -0.18 -16.55
C LEU A 162 4.58 -1.28 -16.60
N ILE A 163 4.61 -2.35 -15.75
CA ILE A 163 5.67 -3.45 -15.70
C ILE A 163 5.11 -4.94 -15.67
N ILE A 164 5.18 -5.74 -16.77
CA ILE A 164 4.20 -6.84 -17.12
C ILE A 164 4.47 -8.09 -16.31
N LEU A 165 3.38 -8.72 -15.92
CA LEU A 165 3.36 -10.01 -15.29
C LEU A 165 2.48 -10.93 -16.11
N GLY A 166 2.91 -12.17 -16.29
CA GLY A 166 2.17 -13.17 -17.06
C GLY A 166 0.87 -13.61 -16.35
N PRO A 167 0.16 -14.60 -16.89
CA PRO A 167 -1.11 -15.11 -16.32
C PRO A 167 -0.99 -15.79 -14.92
N GLU A 168 0.16 -15.69 -14.27
CA GLU A 168 0.42 -16.12 -12.89
C GLU A 168 0.55 -14.93 -11.91
N ALA A 169 0.28 -13.70 -12.37
CA ALA A 169 0.28 -12.51 -11.53
C ALA A 169 -0.97 -12.46 -10.65
N ASP A 170 -0.79 -12.58 -9.34
CA ASP A 170 -1.90 -12.50 -8.39
C ASP A 170 -2.58 -11.12 -8.43
N LEU A 171 -3.90 -11.17 -8.20
CA LEU A 171 -4.84 -10.05 -8.33
C LEU A 171 -4.46 -8.85 -7.46
N TRP A 172 -4.73 -7.63 -7.93
CA TRP A 172 -4.47 -6.39 -7.17
C TRP A 172 -5.77 -5.70 -6.81
N LEU A 173 -6.05 -5.58 -5.51
CA LEU A 173 -7.35 -5.18 -4.99
C LEU A 173 -7.41 -3.68 -4.68
N ASN A 174 -8.57 -3.08 -4.98
CA ASN A 174 -8.88 -1.68 -4.72
C ASN A 174 -10.24 -1.55 -4.02
N ILE A 175 -10.22 -1.38 -2.69
CA ILE A 175 -11.34 -0.90 -1.85
C ILE A 175 -12.54 -1.87 -1.75
N VAL A 176 -12.97 -2.14 -0.51
CA VAL A 176 -14.28 -1.67 -0.01
C VAL A 176 -14.13 -1.27 1.46
N GLY A 177 -14.93 -0.28 1.88
CA GLY A 177 -15.07 0.09 3.28
C GLY A 177 -15.74 -1.00 4.09
N VAL A 178 -15.02 -1.50 5.08
CA VAL A 178 -15.55 -2.44 6.06
C VAL A 178 -16.75 -1.83 6.79
N THR A 179 -17.89 -2.52 6.82
CA THR A 179 -19.01 -2.13 7.70
C THR A 179 -19.14 -3.12 8.84
N LEU A 180 -19.28 -2.60 10.07
CA LEU A 180 -19.67 -3.41 11.21
C LEU A 180 -21.15 -3.78 11.10
N PRO A 181 -21.58 -4.95 11.62
CA PRO A 181 -23.00 -5.21 11.82
C PRO A 181 -23.59 -4.15 12.75
N MET A 182 -24.70 -3.52 12.35
CA MET A 182 -25.48 -2.69 13.26
C MET A 182 -26.05 -3.55 14.39
N VAL A 183 -25.86 -3.09 15.63
CA VAL A 183 -26.44 -3.67 16.86
C VAL A 183 -27.90 -3.23 16.99
#